data_AF-A0A183BFZ2-F1
#
_entry.id   AF-A0A183BFZ2-F1
#
_cell.length_a   1.000
_cell.length_b   1.000
_cell.length_c   1.000
_cell.angle_alpha   90.00
_cell.angle_beta   90.00
_cell.angle_gamma   90.00
#
_symmetry.space_group_name_H-M   'P 1'
#
loop_
_entity.id
_entity.type
_entity.pdbx_description
1 polymer ?
#
loop_
_entity_poly.entity_id
_entity_poly.type
_entity_poly.pdbx_seq_one_letter_code
_entity_poly.pdbx_strand_id
1 'polypeptide(L)'
;MKHISLDVEVVGFPDESTMVSYLLFNDSAKSFFGAVVYDGKCSSTNLSYTIRLRNEENWFTYLLYPHFIQRRPRSFEFHASPPAYYSSGFLAIQHTIDEAITSKLCGQNPAIDFKLSLKRMPFPPYLNDYFVDVIQSQFSDVIVLGIMFPVLHAIRLTLTEKQKGTKLLAQHYHELGLATKLILSLIPSIGMGFAGMLVGKFEGRGK
;
A
#
# COMPACT_ATOMS: atom_id res chain seq x y z
N MET A 1 -24.20 9.30 -17.48
CA MET A 1 -23.90 10.09 -16.27
C MET A 1 -25.10 11.00 -16.05
N LYS A 2 -25.69 10.99 -14.86
CA LYS A 2 -26.73 11.99 -14.50
C LYS A 2 -26.05 13.36 -14.51
N HIS A 3 -26.58 14.31 -15.28
CA HIS A 3 -26.23 15.72 -15.08
C HIS A 3 -26.76 16.11 -13.70
N ILE A 4 -25.85 16.21 -12.74
CA ILE A 4 -26.15 16.75 -11.43
C ILE A 4 -25.92 18.25 -11.57
N SER A 5 -27.00 19.01 -11.66
CA SER A 5 -26.96 20.47 -11.54
C SER A 5 -26.78 20.81 -10.05
N LEU A 6 -25.52 20.93 -9.63
CA LEU A 6 -25.19 21.49 -8.31
C LEU A 6 -25.20 23.01 -8.44
N ASP A 7 -25.97 23.65 -7.58
CA ASP A 7 -25.88 25.10 -7.35
C ASP A 7 -24.63 25.33 -6.49
N VAL A 8 -23.56 25.80 -7.14
CA VAL A 8 -22.24 25.99 -6.50
C VAL A 8 -22.00 27.49 -6.35
N GLU A 9 -21.88 27.94 -5.11
CA GLU A 9 -21.45 29.31 -4.81
C GLU A 9 -19.94 29.44 -5.00
N VAL A 10 -19.52 30.34 -5.89
CA VAL A 10 -18.10 30.58 -6.18
C VAL A 10 -17.63 31.80 -5.39
N VAL A 11 -16.68 31.61 -4.48
CA VAL A 11 -16.06 32.68 -3.70
C VAL A 11 -14.65 32.94 -4.24
N GLY A 12 -14.38 34.20 -4.61
CA GLY A 12 -13.06 34.64 -5.07
C GLY A 12 -12.20 35.17 -3.94
N PHE A 13 -10.91 34.84 -3.96
CA PHE A 13 -9.92 35.33 -2.99
C PHE A 13 -8.76 36.03 -3.73
N PRO A 14 -8.19 37.10 -3.16
CA PRO A 14 -7.06 37.80 -3.76
C PRO A 14 -5.74 37.05 -3.56
N ASP A 15 -5.55 36.42 -2.39
CA ASP A 15 -4.31 35.73 -2.00
C ASP A 15 -4.58 34.28 -1.60
N GLU A 16 -3.62 33.41 -1.93
CA GLU A 16 -3.68 31.99 -1.58
C GLU A 16 -3.73 31.76 -0.06
N SER A 17 -2.98 32.56 0.71
CA SER A 17 -2.94 32.44 2.18
C SER A 17 -4.30 32.71 2.82
N THR A 18 -5.02 33.72 2.31
CA THR A 18 -6.37 34.09 2.76
C THR A 18 -7.40 33.02 2.43
N MET A 19 -7.27 32.41 1.26
CA MET A 19 -8.08 31.27 0.86
C MET A 19 -7.83 30.07 1.80
N VAL A 20 -6.57 29.73 2.06
CA VAL A 20 -6.23 28.59 2.92
C VAL A 20 -6.73 28.80 4.36
N SER A 21 -6.54 30.00 4.93
CA SER A 21 -7.02 30.28 6.29
C SER A 21 -8.54 30.22 6.37
N TYR A 22 -9.26 30.69 5.34
CA TYR A 22 -10.71 30.56 5.25
C TYR A 22 -11.17 29.10 5.24
N LEU A 23 -10.51 28.24 4.46
CA LEU A 23 -10.84 26.81 4.38
C LEU A 23 -10.56 26.04 5.68
N LEU A 24 -9.60 26.48 6.48
CA LEU A 24 -9.21 25.82 7.73
C LEU A 24 -10.01 26.31 8.95
N PHE A 25 -10.32 27.61 9.02
CA PHE A 25 -10.90 28.23 10.24
C PHE A 25 -12.43 28.30 10.22
N ASN A 26 -13.06 28.30 9.04
CA ASN A 26 -14.50 28.43 8.95
C ASN A 26 -15.22 27.07 9.11
N ASP A 27 -15.90 26.87 10.24
CA ASP A 27 -16.72 25.69 10.50
C ASP A 27 -17.90 25.54 9.51
N SER A 28 -18.37 26.65 8.92
CA SER A 28 -19.38 26.63 7.85
C SER A 28 -18.81 26.20 6.49
N ALA A 29 -17.48 26.23 6.33
CA ALA A 29 -16.79 25.67 5.18
C ALA A 29 -16.55 24.15 5.32
N LYS A 30 -17.25 23.46 6.24
CA LYS A 30 -17.13 22.01 6.43
C LYS A 30 -17.38 21.19 5.15
N SER A 31 -18.07 21.75 4.15
CA SER A 31 -18.30 21.12 2.85
C SER A 31 -17.96 22.03 1.66
N PHE A 32 -16.68 22.37 1.47
CA PHE A 32 -16.21 22.85 0.16
C PHE A 32 -15.76 21.68 -0.71
N PHE A 33 -16.03 21.74 -2.02
CA PHE A 33 -15.63 20.68 -2.96
C PHE A 33 -14.13 20.72 -3.27
N GLY A 34 -13.57 21.93 -3.38
CA GLY A 34 -12.16 22.16 -3.64
C GLY A 34 -11.91 23.64 -3.87
N ALA A 35 -10.65 24.01 -3.93
CA ALA A 35 -10.20 25.36 -4.24
C ALA A 35 -9.23 25.32 -5.42
N VAL A 36 -9.22 26.37 -6.23
CA VAL A 36 -8.39 26.47 -7.43
C VAL A 36 -7.53 27.71 -7.32
N VAL A 37 -6.22 27.51 -7.46
CA VAL A 37 -5.23 28.59 -7.46
C VAL A 37 -4.68 28.71 -8.87
N TYR A 38 -4.77 29.89 -9.47
CA TYR A 38 -4.19 30.17 -10.78
C TYR A 38 -2.81 30.83 -10.60
N ASP A 39 -1.82 30.45 -11.42
CA ASP A 39 -0.54 31.17 -11.44
C ASP A 39 -0.81 32.60 -11.93
N GLY A 40 -0.35 33.61 -11.18
CA GLY A 40 -0.65 35.03 -11.40
C GLY A 40 -0.05 35.63 -12.68
N LYS A 41 0.46 34.79 -13.57
CA LYS A 41 0.95 35.17 -14.89
C LYS A 41 -0.23 35.23 -15.84
N CYS A 42 -0.74 36.43 -16.07
CA CYS A 42 -1.72 36.74 -17.12
C CYS A 42 -1.10 36.63 -18.53
N SER A 43 -0.59 35.47 -18.90
CA SER A 43 -0.20 35.17 -20.27
C SER A 43 -1.24 34.23 -20.88
N SER A 44 -1.82 34.63 -22.00
CA SER A 44 -2.90 33.91 -22.69
C SER A 44 -2.48 32.53 -23.24
N THR A 45 -1.20 32.19 -23.21
CA THR A 45 -0.66 30.99 -23.87
C THR A 45 -0.31 29.86 -22.90
N ASN A 46 0.07 30.18 -21.65
CA ASN A 46 0.54 29.20 -20.67
C ASN A 46 -0.22 29.41 -19.35
N LEU A 47 -1.38 28.77 -19.24
CA LEU A 47 -2.17 28.76 -18.01
C LEU A 47 -1.74 27.57 -17.13
N SER A 48 -1.36 27.86 -15.89
CA SER A 48 -1.10 26.86 -14.86
C SER A 48 -2.10 27.07 -13.72
N TYR A 49 -2.76 26.00 -13.30
CA TYR A 49 -3.66 26.01 -12.16
C TYR A 49 -3.33 24.86 -11.20
N THR A 50 -3.60 25.08 -9.92
CA THR A 50 -3.41 24.09 -8.86
C THR A 50 -4.74 23.88 -8.16
N ILE A 51 -5.21 22.63 -8.10
CA ILE A 51 -6.42 22.27 -7.36
C ILE A 51 -6.01 21.81 -5.96
N ARG A 52 -6.63 22.39 -4.93
CA ARG A 52 -6.46 22.03 -3.53
C ARG A 52 -7.75 21.43 -2.99
N LEU A 53 -7.65 20.24 -2.41
CA LEU A 53 -8.76 19.56 -1.75
C LEU A 53 -8.37 19.23 -0.31
N ARG A 54 -9.39 19.00 0.50
CA ARG A 54 -9.22 18.42 1.82
C ARG A 54 -8.76 16.98 1.69
N ASN A 55 -7.69 16.63 2.39
CA ASN A 55 -7.19 15.26 2.42
C ASN A 55 -7.96 14.46 3.47
N GLU A 56 -8.99 13.72 3.05
CA GLU A 56 -9.78 12.84 3.93
C GLU A 56 -9.21 11.41 3.97
N GLU A 57 -8.59 10.95 2.90
CA GLU A 57 -8.19 9.55 2.70
C GLU A 57 -6.68 9.28 2.84
N ASN A 58 -5.92 10.19 3.47
CA ASN A 58 -4.46 10.08 3.63
C ASN A 58 -3.71 9.77 2.30
N TRP A 59 -4.16 10.38 1.19
CA TRP A 59 -3.45 10.25 -0.07
C TRP A 59 -2.25 11.18 -0.11
N PHE A 60 -1.10 10.64 -0.51
CA PHE A 60 0.15 11.38 -0.59
C PHE A 60 0.50 11.68 -2.04
N THR A 61 0.45 12.96 -2.42
CA THR A 61 0.80 13.41 -3.77
C THR A 61 2.31 13.38 -4.05
N TYR A 62 3.15 13.22 -3.03
CA TYR A 62 4.60 13.07 -3.20
C TYR A 62 5.02 11.67 -3.67
N LEU A 63 4.12 10.68 -3.63
CA LEU A 63 4.38 9.31 -4.09
C LEU A 63 3.66 9.07 -5.43
N LEU A 64 4.43 8.84 -6.49
CA LEU A 64 3.88 8.40 -7.78
C LEU A 64 3.39 6.94 -7.75
N TYR A 65 4.04 6.11 -6.93
CA TYR A 65 3.75 4.69 -6.78
C TYR A 65 3.74 4.30 -5.30
N PRO A 66 2.92 3.32 -4.90
CA PRO A 66 2.98 2.78 -3.54
C PRO A 66 4.36 2.18 -3.30
N HIS A 67 4.87 2.32 -2.08
CA HIS A 67 6.19 1.81 -1.71
C HIS A 67 6.29 0.28 -1.84
N PHE A 68 5.19 -0.43 -1.57
CA PHE A 68 5.08 -1.88 -1.74
C PHE A 68 4.09 -2.20 -2.85
N ILE A 69 4.59 -2.81 -3.92
CA ILE A 69 3.76 -3.25 -5.05
C ILE A 69 3.20 -4.63 -4.71
N GLN A 70 1.88 -4.71 -4.55
CA GLN A 70 1.17 -5.98 -4.38
C GLN A 70 0.96 -6.65 -5.74
N ARG A 71 1.05 -7.98 -5.81
CA ARG A 71 0.75 -8.78 -7.03
C ARG A 71 -0.74 -8.91 -7.32
N ARG A 72 -1.52 -7.93 -6.89
CA ARG A 72 -2.98 -7.95 -6.84
C ARG A 72 -3.48 -6.58 -7.30
N PRO A 73 -4.74 -6.45 -7.73
CA PRO A 73 -5.34 -5.15 -7.92
C PRO A 73 -5.20 -4.34 -6.64
N ARG A 74 -4.79 -3.08 -6.76
CA ARG A 74 -4.66 -2.16 -5.62
C ARG A 74 -5.97 -2.01 -4.84
N SER A 75 -7.10 -2.18 -5.53
CA SER A 75 -8.42 -2.18 -4.94
C SER A 75 -9.42 -2.93 -5.80
N PHE A 76 -10.51 -3.35 -5.17
CA PHE A 76 -11.65 -3.96 -5.82
C PHE A 76 -12.69 -2.92 -6.27
N GLU A 77 -12.52 -1.66 -5.88
CA GLU A 77 -13.44 -0.59 -6.25
C GLU A 77 -13.44 -0.32 -7.77
N PHE A 78 -14.63 -0.04 -8.28
CA PHE A 78 -14.85 0.29 -9.68
C PHE A 78 -14.13 1.59 -10.10
N HIS A 79 -14.08 2.57 -9.19
CA HIS A 79 -13.55 3.91 -9.43
C HIS A 79 -12.03 4.05 -9.26
N ALA A 80 -11.31 2.94 -9.12
CA ALA A 80 -9.84 2.89 -9.05
C ALA A 80 -9.20 3.58 -7.82
N SER A 81 -9.93 3.76 -6.73
CA SER A 81 -9.38 4.19 -5.43
C SER A 81 -8.53 3.09 -4.81
N PRO A 82 -7.40 3.34 -4.12
CA PRO A 82 -6.71 4.62 -3.94
C PRO A 82 -5.76 4.96 -5.11
N PRO A 83 -5.61 6.23 -5.51
CA PRO A 83 -6.25 7.45 -4.99
C PRO A 83 -7.73 7.58 -5.35
N ALA A 84 -8.52 8.09 -4.41
CA ALA A 84 -9.94 8.36 -4.50
C ALA A 84 -10.31 9.62 -5.31
N TYR A 85 -9.64 9.89 -6.43
CA TYR A 85 -9.90 11.13 -7.20
C TYR A 85 -11.34 11.26 -7.72
N TYR A 86 -12.05 10.14 -7.87
CA TYR A 86 -13.45 10.14 -8.23
C TYR A 86 -14.37 10.49 -7.06
N SER A 87 -14.25 9.81 -5.92
CA SER A 87 -15.09 10.06 -4.74
C SER A 87 -14.80 11.41 -4.09
N SER A 88 -13.53 11.86 -4.08
CA SER A 88 -13.16 13.20 -3.60
C SER A 88 -13.62 14.33 -4.54
N GLY A 89 -14.15 14.03 -5.74
CA GLY A 89 -14.62 15.05 -6.69
C GLY A 89 -13.51 15.77 -7.46
N PHE A 90 -12.23 15.43 -7.24
CA PHE A 90 -11.09 16.04 -7.95
C PHE A 90 -11.24 15.96 -9.47
N LEU A 91 -11.62 14.79 -10.01
CA LEU A 91 -11.78 14.60 -11.45
C LEU A 91 -12.92 15.45 -12.04
N ALA A 92 -13.98 15.68 -11.26
CA ALA A 92 -15.10 16.50 -11.70
C ALA A 92 -14.69 17.98 -11.79
N ILE A 93 -13.97 18.47 -10.78
CA ILE A 93 -13.43 19.83 -10.75
C ILE A 93 -12.45 20.02 -11.91
N GLN A 94 -11.51 19.10 -12.09
CA GLN A 94 -10.55 19.12 -13.20
C GLN A 94 -11.26 19.18 -14.55
N HIS A 95 -12.21 18.28 -14.80
CA HIS A 95 -12.93 18.22 -16.06
C HIS A 95 -13.69 19.52 -16.36
N THR A 96 -14.36 20.09 -15.35
CA THR A 96 -15.13 21.33 -15.49
C THR A 96 -14.23 22.53 -15.78
N ILE A 97 -13.08 22.62 -15.10
CA ILE A 97 -12.10 23.69 -15.32
C ILE A 97 -11.49 23.58 -16.72
N ASP A 98 -11.09 22.38 -17.13
CA ASP A 98 -10.49 22.15 -18.45
C ASP A 98 -11.49 22.45 -19.57
N GLU A 99 -12.77 22.11 -19.39
CA GLU A 99 -13.86 22.47 -20.31
C GLU A 99 -14.06 23.99 -20.35
N ALA A 100 -14.08 24.67 -19.20
CA ALA A 100 -14.20 26.12 -19.11
C ALA A 100 -13.01 26.84 -19.77
N ILE A 101 -11.78 26.38 -19.55
CA ILE A 101 -10.58 26.94 -20.18
C ILE A 101 -10.62 26.73 -21.69
N THR A 102 -10.92 25.50 -22.13
CA THR A 102 -10.98 25.15 -23.56
C THR A 102 -12.04 25.99 -24.28
N SER A 103 -13.24 26.12 -23.69
CA SER A 103 -14.32 26.93 -24.27
C SER A 103 -13.96 28.42 -24.37
N LYS A 104 -13.15 28.94 -23.43
CA LYS A 104 -12.65 30.31 -23.48
C LYS A 104 -11.55 30.51 -24.52
N LEU A 105 -10.61 29.57 -24.64
CA LEU A 105 -9.48 29.67 -25.57
C LEU A 105 -9.86 29.41 -27.02
N CYS A 106 -10.72 28.43 -27.29
CA CYS A 106 -11.12 28.05 -28.65
C CYS A 106 -12.21 28.96 -29.25
N GLY A 107 -12.74 29.91 -28.47
CA GLY A 107 -14.00 30.59 -28.78
C GLY A 107 -15.17 29.61 -28.64
N GLN A 108 -16.34 30.08 -28.23
CA GLN A 108 -17.54 29.26 -28.11
C GLN A 108 -17.90 28.66 -29.48
N ASN A 109 -17.36 27.49 -29.79
CA ASN A 109 -17.78 26.71 -30.93
C ASN A 109 -18.78 25.67 -30.37
N PRO A 110 -20.10 25.91 -30.46
CA PRO A 110 -21.13 25.09 -29.82
C PRO A 110 -21.24 23.66 -30.41
N ALA A 111 -20.31 23.26 -31.26
CA ALA A 111 -20.37 22.05 -32.08
C ALA A 111 -19.59 20.85 -31.52
N ILE A 112 -18.86 20.98 -30.42
CA ILE A 112 -18.07 19.88 -29.85
C ILE A 112 -18.65 19.50 -28.49
N ASP A 113 -19.62 18.58 -28.50
CA ASP A 113 -20.07 17.87 -27.30
C ASP A 113 -18.96 16.92 -26.84
N PHE A 114 -18.12 17.37 -25.91
CA PHE A 114 -16.99 16.59 -25.41
C PHE A 114 -17.44 15.64 -24.28
N LYS A 115 -17.80 14.41 -24.65
CA LYS A 115 -18.18 13.38 -23.68
C LYS A 115 -16.97 12.59 -23.19
N LEU A 116 -16.44 12.96 -22.03
CA LEU A 116 -15.37 12.20 -21.36
C LEU A 116 -15.94 11.06 -20.51
N SER A 117 -15.41 9.85 -20.69
CA SER A 117 -15.72 8.71 -19.82
C SER A 117 -14.43 8.05 -19.35
N LEU A 118 -14.32 7.86 -18.04
CA LEU A 118 -13.18 7.21 -17.41
C LEU A 118 -13.57 5.78 -17.02
N LYS A 119 -12.71 4.83 -17.35
CA LYS A 119 -12.85 3.43 -16.96
C LYS A 119 -11.52 2.87 -16.51
N ARG A 120 -11.55 2.06 -15.46
CA ARG A 120 -10.37 1.37 -14.95
C ARG A 120 -9.90 0.31 -15.94
N MET A 121 -8.59 0.21 -16.11
CA MET A 121 -7.97 -0.88 -16.86
C MET A 121 -8.19 -2.23 -16.13
N PRO A 122 -8.60 -3.30 -16.83
CA PRO A 122 -8.75 -4.61 -16.20
C PRO A 122 -7.39 -5.14 -15.73
N PHE A 123 -7.38 -5.73 -14.52
CA PHE A 123 -6.21 -6.43 -14.01
C PHE A 123 -6.18 -7.86 -14.58
N PRO A 124 -5.00 -8.41 -14.93
CA PRO A 124 -4.88 -9.79 -15.41
C PRO A 124 -5.39 -10.80 -14.37
N PRO A 125 -5.75 -12.02 -14.76
CA PRO A 125 -6.12 -13.07 -13.81
C PRO A 125 -4.95 -13.34 -12.86
N TYR A 126 -5.25 -13.44 -11.56
CA TYR A 126 -4.25 -13.64 -10.52
C TYR A 126 -4.75 -14.61 -9.45
N LEU A 127 -3.80 -15.25 -8.75
CA LEU A 127 -4.10 -16.09 -7.61
C LEU A 127 -4.22 -15.21 -6.35
N ASN A 128 -5.40 -15.23 -5.74
CA ASN A 128 -5.65 -14.55 -4.47
C ASN A 128 -5.28 -15.49 -3.32
N ASP A 129 -3.99 -15.54 -2.99
CA ASP A 129 -3.50 -16.28 -1.84
C ASP A 129 -2.69 -15.36 -0.91
N TYR A 130 -3.20 -15.17 0.31
CA TYR A 130 -2.54 -14.38 1.35
C TYR A 130 -1.32 -15.12 1.95
N PHE A 131 -1.30 -16.45 1.90
CA PHE A 131 -0.23 -17.25 2.46
C PHE A 131 1.08 -17.05 1.73
N VAL A 132 1.03 -16.92 0.40
CA VAL A 132 2.23 -16.65 -0.43
C VAL A 132 2.89 -15.34 -0.04
N ASP A 133 2.11 -14.31 0.28
CA ASP A 133 2.63 -12.99 0.67
C ASP A 133 3.32 -13.05 2.05
N VAL A 134 2.66 -13.71 3.01
CA VAL A 134 3.20 -13.92 4.35
C VAL A 134 4.49 -14.74 4.30
N ILE A 135 4.51 -15.87 3.57
CA ILE A 135 5.73 -16.67 3.40
C ILE A 135 6.84 -15.82 2.82
N GLN A 136 6.62 -15.08 1.73
CA GLN A 136 7.68 -14.30 1.11
C GLN A 136 8.32 -13.28 2.05
N SER A 137 7.53 -12.66 2.92
CA SER A 137 8.04 -11.72 3.92
C SER A 137 8.75 -12.41 5.10
N GLN A 138 8.18 -13.50 5.64
CA GLN A 138 8.61 -14.10 6.91
C GLN A 138 9.59 -15.26 6.76
N PHE A 139 9.76 -15.79 5.54
CA PHE A 139 10.56 -16.99 5.30
C PHE A 139 12.03 -16.82 5.72
N SER A 140 12.60 -15.63 5.46
CA SER A 140 13.97 -15.32 5.89
C SER A 140 14.10 -15.40 7.41
N ASP A 141 13.15 -14.84 8.15
CA ASP A 141 13.19 -14.81 9.61
C ASP A 141 13.02 -16.21 10.22
N VAL A 142 12.13 -17.02 9.65
CA VAL A 142 11.96 -18.42 10.05
C VAL A 142 13.24 -19.23 9.84
N ILE A 143 13.94 -19.03 8.72
CA ILE A 143 15.22 -19.70 8.47
C ILE A 143 16.28 -19.26 9.48
N VAL A 144 16.41 -17.94 9.70
CA VAL A 144 17.39 -17.42 10.66
C VAL A 144 17.11 -18.00 12.04
N LEU A 145 15.87 -17.97 12.50
CA LEU A 145 15.48 -18.52 13.80
C LEU A 145 15.74 -20.04 13.88
N GLY A 146 15.48 -20.76 12.80
CA GLY A 146 15.75 -22.20 12.69
C GLY A 146 17.24 -22.54 12.77
N ILE A 147 18.12 -21.69 12.23
CA ILE A 147 19.58 -21.88 12.23
C ILE A 147 20.21 -21.38 13.54
N MET A 148 19.59 -20.43 14.25
CA MET A 148 20.14 -19.88 15.49
C MET A 148 20.39 -20.94 16.56
N PHE A 149 19.45 -21.86 16.78
CA PHE A 149 19.62 -22.93 17.78
C PHE A 149 20.79 -23.88 17.48
N PRO A 150 20.89 -24.50 16.29
CA PRO A 150 22.02 -25.39 15.97
C PRO A 150 23.36 -24.65 15.96
N VAL A 151 23.42 -23.38 15.55
CA VAL A 151 24.65 -22.59 15.60
C VAL A 151 25.10 -22.34 17.06
N LEU A 152 24.19 -21.90 17.93
CA LEU A 152 24.49 -21.71 19.35
C LEU A 152 24.92 -23.02 20.01
N HIS A 153 24.30 -24.14 19.63
CA HIS A 153 24.68 -25.45 20.11
C HIS A 153 26.09 -25.84 19.65
N ALA A 154 26.41 -25.67 18.37
CA ALA A 154 27.74 -25.94 17.83
C ALA A 154 28.84 -25.07 18.47
N ILE A 155 28.55 -23.79 18.73
CA ILE A 155 29.46 -22.89 19.45
C ILE A 155 29.71 -23.41 20.88
N ARG A 156 28.67 -23.81 21.61
CA ARG A 156 28.83 -24.38 22.95
C ARG A 156 29.66 -25.66 22.95
N LEU A 157 29.44 -26.54 21.98
CA LEU A 157 30.21 -27.78 21.83
C LEU A 157 31.68 -27.48 21.56
N THR A 158 31.99 -26.64 20.56
CA THR A 158 33.37 -26.28 20.23
C THR A 158 34.10 -25.57 21.38
N LEU A 159 33.41 -24.74 22.17
CA LEU A 159 33.96 -24.14 23.39
C LEU A 159 34.23 -25.19 24.47
N THR A 160 33.30 -26.11 24.67
CA THR A 160 33.46 -27.22 25.64
C THR A 160 34.62 -28.14 25.22
N GLU A 161 34.77 -28.39 23.92
CA GLU A 161 35.88 -29.17 23.35
C GLU A 161 37.23 -28.52 23.61
N LYS A 162 37.33 -27.21 23.36
CA LYS A 162 38.54 -26.43 23.65
C LYS A 162 38.88 -26.40 25.13
N GLN A 163 37.88 -26.41 26.02
CA GLN A 163 38.09 -26.36 27.47
C GLN A 163 38.49 -27.71 28.10
N LYS A 164 37.90 -28.84 27.65
CA LYS A 164 38.12 -30.15 28.28
C LYS A 164 39.34 -30.92 27.75
N GLY A 165 39.90 -30.54 26.60
CA GLY A 165 41.02 -31.23 25.98
C GLY A 165 40.64 -32.56 25.29
N THR A 166 41.34 -32.90 24.22
CA THR A 166 40.93 -33.89 23.20
C THR A 166 40.72 -35.32 23.70
N LYS A 167 41.32 -35.73 24.83
CA LYS A 167 41.34 -37.13 25.28
C LYS A 167 40.12 -37.57 26.09
N LEU A 168 39.59 -36.71 26.97
CA LEU A 168 38.39 -37.02 27.78
C LEU A 168 37.10 -37.03 26.95
N LEU A 169 37.13 -36.43 25.76
CA LEU A 169 35.99 -36.28 24.86
C LEU A 169 35.73 -37.50 23.98
N ALA A 170 36.76 -38.20 23.49
CA ALA A 170 36.57 -39.41 22.68
C ALA A 170 35.74 -40.48 23.42
N GLN A 171 35.93 -40.57 24.74
CA GLN A 171 35.20 -41.49 25.62
C GLN A 171 33.75 -41.04 25.87
N HIS A 172 33.52 -39.73 25.98
CA HIS A 172 32.17 -39.17 26.22
C HIS A 172 31.30 -39.15 24.94
N TYR A 173 31.91 -39.00 23.75
CA TYR A 173 31.22 -39.05 22.46
C TYR A 173 30.72 -40.45 22.09
N HIS A 174 31.38 -41.52 22.55
CA HIS A 174 30.91 -42.90 22.38
C HIS A 174 29.55 -43.14 23.07
N GLU A 175 29.35 -42.51 24.24
CA GLU A 175 28.11 -42.60 25.03
C GLU A 175 27.00 -41.64 24.53
N LEU A 176 27.35 -40.39 24.22
CA LEU A 176 26.38 -39.38 23.79
C LEU A 176 25.95 -39.53 22.33
N GLY A 177 26.80 -40.09 21.47
CA GLY A 177 26.65 -40.04 20.03
C GLY A 177 25.37 -40.67 19.48
N LEU A 178 24.81 -41.68 20.16
CA LEU A 178 23.57 -42.32 19.71
C LEU A 178 22.33 -41.59 20.24
N ALA A 179 22.27 -41.31 21.54
CA ALA A 179 21.10 -40.70 22.17
C ALA A 179 20.85 -39.26 21.72
N THR A 180 21.92 -38.46 21.58
CA THR A 180 21.78 -37.06 21.11
C THR A 180 21.36 -37.00 19.64
N LYS A 181 21.88 -37.88 18.77
CA LYS A 181 21.42 -38.00 17.37
C LYS A 181 19.95 -38.42 17.28
N LEU A 182 19.51 -39.33 18.15
CA LEU A 182 18.12 -39.80 18.19
C LEU A 182 17.17 -38.68 18.62
N ILE A 183 17.50 -37.94 19.68
CA ILE A 183 16.68 -36.83 20.19
C ILE A 183 16.66 -35.65 19.22
N LEU A 184 17.80 -35.27 18.63
CA LEU A 184 17.88 -34.15 17.70
C LEU A 184 17.17 -34.44 16.37
N SER A 185 17.08 -35.71 15.93
CA SER A 185 16.34 -36.10 14.73
C SER A 185 14.82 -36.11 14.93
N LEU A 186 14.34 -36.32 16.15
CA LEU A 186 12.92 -36.39 16.47
C LEU A 186 12.27 -35.01 16.57
N ILE A 187 12.98 -34.01 17.09
CA ILE A 187 12.43 -32.66 17.34
C ILE A 187 11.92 -31.97 16.06
N PRO A 188 12.64 -31.99 14.90
CA PRO A 188 12.12 -31.43 13.65
C PRO A 188 10.91 -32.17 13.11
N SER A 189 10.86 -33.51 13.24
CA SER A 189 9.74 -34.32 12.75
C SER A 189 8.45 -34.07 13.54
N ILE A 190 8.56 -33.94 14.86
CA ILE A 190 7.44 -33.63 15.76
C ILE A 190 6.95 -32.20 15.50
N GLY A 191 7.88 -31.24 15.33
CA GLY A 191 7.55 -29.85 15.03
C GLY A 191 6.81 -29.68 13.69
N MET A 192 7.28 -30.33 12.63
CA MET A 192 6.61 -30.29 11.32
C MET A 192 5.25 -31.01 11.33
N GLY A 193 5.13 -32.14 12.03
CA GLY A 193 3.84 -32.84 12.17
C GLY A 193 2.80 -32.02 12.92
N PHE A 194 3.21 -31.30 13.97
CA PHE A 194 2.32 -30.43 14.73
C PHE A 194 1.90 -29.18 13.93
N ALA A 195 2.83 -28.61 13.15
CA ALA A 195 2.53 -27.51 12.24
C ALA A 195 1.54 -27.94 11.13
N GLY A 196 1.73 -29.11 10.52
CA GLY A 196 0.81 -29.65 9.52
C GLY A 196 -0.60 -29.93 10.08
N MET A 197 -0.69 -30.47 11.30
CA MET A 197 -1.98 -30.67 11.97
C MET A 197 -2.68 -29.36 12.31
N LEU A 198 -1.94 -28.33 12.72
CA LEU A 198 -2.50 -26.99 12.94
C LEU A 198 -3.02 -26.39 11.63
N VAL A 199 -2.23 -26.44 10.55
CA VAL A 199 -2.62 -25.92 9.24
C VAL A 199 -3.87 -26.64 8.72
N GLY A 200 -3.92 -27.97 8.73
CA GLY A 200 -5.09 -28.73 8.27
C GLY A 200 -6.36 -28.47 9.09
N LYS A 201 -6.23 -28.13 10.39
CA LYS A 201 -7.36 -27.79 11.25
C LYS A 201 -7.91 -26.37 10.99
N PHE A 202 -7.10 -25.48 10.41
CA PHE A 202 -7.53 -24.17 9.93
C PHE A 202 -8.10 -24.21 8.51
N GLU A 203 -7.60 -25.12 7.66
CA GLU A 203 -8.06 -25.29 6.27
C GLU A 203 -9.49 -25.86 6.17
N GLY A 204 -9.91 -26.72 7.12
CA GLY A 204 -11.25 -27.31 7.17
C GLY A 204 -12.38 -26.42 7.73
N ARG A 205 -12.12 -25.14 8.04
CA ARG A 205 -13.10 -24.25 8.70
C ARG A 205 -13.34 -22.91 8.00
N GLY A 206 -12.96 -22.79 6.73
CA GLY A 206 -13.35 -21.70 5.86
C GLY A 206 -14.69 -22.00 5.17
N LYS A 207 -15.77 -21.41 5.68
CA LYS A 207 -16.89 -20.96 4.83
C LYS A 207 -16.56 -19.57 4.32
#